data_AF-A0A6F9EFB1-F1
#
_entry.id   AF-A0A6F9EFB1-F1
#
_cell.length_a   1.000
_cell.length_b   1.000
_cell.length_c   1.000
_cell.angle_alpha   90.00
_cell.angle_beta   90.00
_cell.angle_gamma   90.00
#
_symmetry.space_group_name_H-M   'P 1'
#
loop_
_entity.id
_entity.type
_entity.pdbx_description
1 polymer ?
#
loop_
_entity_poly.entity_id
_entity_poly.type
_entity_poly.pdbx_seq_one_letter_code
_entity_poly.pdbx_strand_id
1 'polypeptide(L)'
;MKPFTLYNAGLYDFSRLKELPWEQWRLFALNLFECRDCPHRVAGVELDGYRGNDDVLVFNYLINGGVVLDYGFIDDLHAQIGGRIGARFFIIAPAASVAFLEDYVDKGSTRYYILRIPYSIINELHSRDFTAIMQPIDEAEVNSTVEAVGFDFIRQPLVECEYYFKEDKKSKSLDAVIKIKTFKSKAMAKGASQKENLETLSIVLIDYDYPFDPKRGGKEPPPPFEMDTVFYAKEIQALNWEIHVPFRLLGQYVMLTYIDIYGNEYTEIKGLNEFKEVCHA
;
A
#
# COMPACT_ATOMS: atom_id res chain seq x y z
N MET A 1 -15.79 -4.17 24.36
CA MET A 1 -15.00 -4.62 23.19
C MET A 1 -13.93 -3.59 22.94
N LYS A 2 -12.68 -3.98 22.65
CA LYS A 2 -11.69 -3.02 22.17
C LYS A 2 -11.91 -2.85 20.66
N PRO A 3 -11.96 -1.62 20.12
CA PRO A 3 -12.05 -1.39 18.69
C PRO A 3 -10.80 -1.96 18.00
N PHE A 4 -10.98 -2.48 16.78
CA PHE A 4 -9.87 -2.87 15.93
C PHE A 4 -9.04 -1.61 15.64
N THR A 5 -7.72 -1.68 15.85
CA THR A 5 -6.80 -0.60 15.49
C THR A 5 -6.07 -1.02 14.23
N LEU A 6 -6.32 -0.31 13.13
CA LEU A 6 -5.56 -0.45 11.89
C LEU A 6 -4.16 0.13 12.10
N TYR A 7 -3.14 -0.72 12.09
CA TYR A 7 -1.74 -0.29 12.03
C TYR A 7 -1.33 -0.19 10.56
N ASN A 8 -1.20 1.03 10.04
CA ASN A 8 -0.60 1.27 8.73
C ASN A 8 0.92 1.12 8.81
N ALA A 9 1.44 -0.06 8.48
CA ALA A 9 2.86 -0.27 8.22
C ALA A 9 3.15 0.07 6.74
N GLY A 10 3.29 1.36 6.41
CA GLY A 10 3.57 1.75 5.02
C GLY A 10 3.78 3.24 4.72
N LEU A 11 3.70 4.12 5.72
CA LEU A 11 3.92 5.55 5.52
C LEU A 11 5.43 5.87 5.49
N TYR A 12 6.07 5.68 4.34
CA TYR A 12 7.32 6.37 4.02
C TYR A 12 7.03 7.52 3.06
N ASP A 13 7.58 8.70 3.33
CA ASP A 13 7.58 9.82 2.41
C ASP A 13 8.62 9.56 1.30
N PHE A 14 8.14 9.12 0.14
CA PHE A 14 8.96 8.60 -0.97
C PHE A 14 9.85 9.65 -1.66
N SER A 15 9.55 10.94 -1.47
CA SER A 15 10.41 12.04 -1.91
C SER A 15 11.77 12.01 -1.18
N ARG A 16 11.77 11.50 0.06
CA ARG A 16 12.96 11.37 0.91
C ARG A 16 13.75 10.08 0.66
N LEU A 17 13.17 9.10 -0.07
CA LEU A 17 13.80 7.79 -0.27
C LEU A 17 14.95 7.82 -1.30
N LYS A 18 14.89 8.71 -2.30
CA LYS A 18 15.96 8.92 -3.29
C LYS A 18 17.16 9.69 -2.74
N GLU A 19 16.96 10.40 -1.63
CA GLU A 19 17.99 11.16 -0.92
C GLU A 19 18.45 10.43 0.34
N LEU A 20 18.08 9.16 0.53
CA LEU A 20 18.43 8.44 1.73
C LEU A 20 19.95 8.42 1.90
N PRO A 21 20.45 8.89 3.05
CA PRO A 21 21.78 8.55 3.48
C PRO A 21 21.94 7.03 3.44
N TRP A 22 23.14 6.57 3.06
CA TRP A 22 23.48 5.15 2.93
C TRP A 22 22.92 4.27 4.06
N GLU A 23 23.04 4.70 5.31
CA GLU A 23 22.53 3.96 6.47
C GLU A 23 21.04 3.65 6.42
N GLN A 24 20.23 4.60 5.93
CA GLN A 24 18.78 4.40 5.83
C GLN A 24 18.44 3.47 4.67
N TRP A 25 19.19 3.54 3.56
CA TRP A 25 19.03 2.62 2.45
C TRP A 25 19.42 1.19 2.83
N ARG A 26 20.55 1.05 3.54
CA ARG A 26 21.03 -0.22 4.10
C ARG A 26 20.00 -0.86 5.01
N LEU A 27 19.42 -0.09 5.93
CA LEU A 27 18.37 -0.56 6.83
C LEU A 27 17.11 -0.99 6.07
N PHE A 28 16.68 -0.22 5.07
CA PHE A 28 15.57 -0.59 4.18
C PHE A 28 15.83 -1.94 3.49
N ALA A 29 17.02 -2.11 2.90
CA ALA A 29 17.40 -3.32 2.19
C ALA A 29 17.35 -4.56 3.10
N LEU A 30 17.82 -4.44 4.35
CA LEU A 30 17.72 -5.52 5.34
C LEU A 30 16.27 -5.87 5.68
N ASN A 31 15.44 -4.87 5.95
CA ASN A 31 14.03 -5.09 6.30
C ASN A 31 13.25 -5.76 5.17
N LEU A 32 13.52 -5.40 3.91
CA LEU A 32 12.86 -5.98 2.74
C LEU A 32 13.02 -7.51 2.66
N PHE A 33 14.12 -8.05 3.17
CA PHE A 33 14.41 -9.48 3.16
C PHE A 33 14.37 -10.13 4.55
N GLU A 34 13.75 -9.46 5.52
CA GLU A 34 13.61 -9.92 6.91
C GLU A 34 14.96 -10.25 7.56
N CYS A 35 16.00 -9.49 7.20
CA CYS A 35 17.32 -9.61 7.79
C CYS A 35 17.39 -8.78 9.08
N ARG A 36 18.03 -9.34 10.11
CA ARG A 36 18.31 -8.63 11.36
C ARG A 36 19.46 -7.66 11.15
N ASP A 37 19.22 -6.37 11.41
CA ASP A 37 20.26 -5.34 11.46
C ASP A 37 21.23 -5.61 12.62
N CYS A 38 22.41 -6.09 12.29
CA CYS A 38 23.45 -6.44 13.25
C CYS A 38 24.81 -6.38 12.54
N PRO A 39 25.34 -5.16 12.32
CA PRO A 39 26.62 -4.99 11.68
C PRO A 39 27.72 -5.70 12.47
N HIS A 40 28.58 -6.43 11.76
CA HIS A 40 29.65 -7.20 12.38
C HIS A 40 30.78 -7.44 11.37
N ARG A 41 31.90 -7.95 11.85
CA ARG A 41 33.13 -8.07 11.05
C ARG A 41 33.62 -9.50 10.95
N VAL A 42 33.88 -9.96 9.73
CA VAL A 42 34.46 -11.28 9.45
C VAL A 42 35.74 -11.11 8.63
N ALA A 43 36.87 -11.56 9.17
CA ALA A 43 38.18 -11.50 8.51
C ALA A 43 38.61 -10.11 7.99
N GLY A 44 38.05 -9.02 8.52
CA GLY A 44 38.36 -7.68 8.04
C GLY A 44 37.24 -7.04 7.22
N VAL A 45 36.30 -7.84 6.70
CA VAL A 45 35.13 -7.41 5.92
C VAL A 45 33.98 -7.03 6.86
N GLU A 46 33.41 -5.84 6.63
CA GLU A 46 32.21 -5.38 7.32
C GLU A 46 30.97 -5.99 6.67
N LEU A 47 30.12 -6.60 7.47
CA LEU A 47 28.86 -7.25 7.09
C LEU A 47 27.70 -6.55 7.80
N ASP A 48 26.52 -6.57 7.21
CA ASP A 48 25.42 -5.68 7.59
C ASP A 48 24.39 -6.32 8.52
N GLY A 49 24.35 -7.65 8.59
CA GLY A 49 23.36 -8.33 9.42
C GLY A 49 23.31 -9.83 9.24
N TYR A 50 22.20 -10.43 9.65
CA TYR A 50 21.96 -11.87 9.55
C TYR A 50 20.59 -12.17 8.97
N ARG A 51 20.51 -13.22 8.16
CA ARG A 51 19.24 -13.86 7.79
C ARG A 51 19.17 -15.21 8.48
N GLY A 52 18.35 -15.31 9.52
CA GLY A 52 18.47 -16.41 10.48
C GLY A 52 19.84 -16.40 11.16
N ASN A 53 20.66 -17.41 10.89
CA ASN A 53 22.02 -17.54 11.42
C ASN A 53 23.12 -17.32 10.37
N ASP A 54 22.74 -17.00 9.12
CA ASP A 54 23.69 -16.82 8.02
C ASP A 54 24.01 -15.34 7.81
N ASP A 55 25.25 -15.06 7.43
CA ASP A 55 25.75 -13.70 7.27
C ASP A 55 25.13 -13.00 6.05
N VAL A 56 24.92 -11.68 6.19
CA VAL A 56 24.34 -10.81 5.15
C VAL A 56 25.28 -9.64 4.86
N LEU A 57 25.53 -9.39 3.57
CA LEU A 57 26.16 -8.18 3.06
C LEU A 57 25.16 -7.39 2.22
N VAL A 58 25.05 -6.10 2.47
CA VAL A 58 24.30 -5.15 1.65
C VAL A 58 25.30 -4.47 0.71
N PHE A 59 25.22 -4.81 -0.57
CA PHE A 59 26.15 -4.35 -1.59
C PHE A 59 26.04 -2.83 -1.82
N ASN A 60 27.11 -2.10 -1.51
CA ASN A 60 27.15 -0.65 -1.68
C ASN A 60 27.47 -0.25 -3.12
N TYR A 61 26.42 -0.18 -3.93
CA TYR A 61 26.46 0.22 -5.33
C TYR A 61 26.82 1.70 -5.56
N LEU A 62 26.81 2.54 -4.52
CA LEU A 62 27.11 3.97 -4.62
C LEU A 62 28.63 4.27 -4.58
N ILE A 63 29.44 3.29 -4.18
CA ILE A 63 30.90 3.44 -4.13
C ILE A 63 31.44 3.67 -5.56
N ASN A 64 32.36 4.63 -5.70
CA ASN A 64 33.11 4.95 -6.92
C ASN A 64 32.28 5.24 -8.19
N GLY A 65 31.04 5.72 -8.03
CA GLY A 65 30.21 6.16 -9.16
C GLY A 65 29.43 5.03 -9.85
N GLY A 66 29.29 3.87 -9.22
CA GLY A 66 28.50 2.74 -9.73
C GLY A 66 29.35 1.48 -9.89
N VAL A 67 29.60 0.77 -8.79
CA VAL A 67 30.24 -0.56 -8.83
C VAL A 67 29.23 -1.64 -9.18
N VAL A 68 29.69 -2.66 -9.90
CA VAL A 68 28.90 -3.80 -10.34
C VAL A 68 29.33 -5.03 -9.54
N LEU A 69 28.35 -5.74 -8.98
CA LEU A 69 28.49 -7.06 -8.41
C LEU A 69 28.63 -8.08 -9.54
N ASP A 70 29.86 -8.48 -9.83
CA ASP A 70 30.20 -9.50 -10.81
C ASP A 70 30.77 -10.77 -10.14
N TYR A 71 31.18 -11.75 -10.96
CA TYR A 71 31.83 -12.96 -10.46
C TYR A 71 33.15 -12.67 -9.74
N GLY A 72 33.90 -11.65 -10.19
CA GLY A 72 35.17 -11.25 -9.58
C GLY A 72 34.97 -10.77 -8.15
N PHE A 73 33.93 -9.98 -7.88
CA PHE A 73 33.57 -9.58 -6.53
C PHE A 73 33.31 -10.78 -5.62
N ILE A 74 32.56 -11.79 -6.10
CA ILE A 74 32.28 -13.01 -5.33
C ILE A 74 33.57 -13.80 -5.08
N ASP A 75 34.47 -13.86 -6.06
CA ASP A 75 35.78 -14.50 -5.93
C ASP A 75 36.65 -13.81 -4.87
N ASP A 76 36.73 -12.48 -4.92
CA ASP A 76 37.50 -11.69 -3.96
C ASP A 76 36.92 -11.79 -2.54
N LEU A 77 35.59 -11.72 -2.43
CA LEU A 77 34.89 -11.91 -1.17
C LEU A 77 35.18 -13.32 -0.61
N HIS A 78 35.04 -14.35 -1.43
CA HIS A 78 35.31 -15.73 -1.00
C HIS A 78 36.77 -15.95 -0.59
N ALA A 79 37.73 -15.38 -1.32
CA ALA A 79 39.14 -15.44 -0.96
C ALA A 79 39.41 -14.82 0.43
N GLN A 80 38.66 -13.77 0.80
CA GLN A 80 38.82 -13.09 2.09
C GLN A 80 38.12 -13.81 3.26
N ILE A 81 36.86 -14.23 3.07
CA ILE A 81 36.01 -14.70 4.19
C ILE A 81 35.52 -16.14 4.05
N GLY A 82 35.70 -16.80 2.91
CA GLY A 82 35.08 -18.09 2.58
C GLY A 82 35.33 -19.21 3.60
N GLY A 83 36.52 -19.23 4.22
CA GLY A 83 36.86 -20.21 5.26
C GLY A 83 36.31 -19.90 6.66
N ARG A 84 35.57 -18.81 6.83
CA ARG A 84 35.08 -18.30 8.13
C ARG A 84 33.59 -18.03 8.17
N ILE A 85 32.90 -18.23 7.06
CA ILE A 85 31.44 -18.08 6.93
C ILE A 85 30.78 -19.46 6.83
N GLY A 86 29.46 -19.49 7.00
CA GLY A 86 28.67 -20.71 6.90
C GLY A 86 28.54 -21.26 5.48
N ALA A 87 27.73 -22.32 5.36
CA ALA A 87 27.40 -22.93 4.07
C ALA A 87 26.53 -22.02 3.18
N ARG A 88 25.89 -20.99 3.76
CA ARG A 88 25.08 -20.01 3.05
C ARG A 88 25.54 -18.61 3.43
N PHE A 89 25.53 -17.72 2.46
CA PHE A 89 25.84 -16.32 2.63
C PHE A 89 24.90 -15.51 1.76
N PHE A 90 24.37 -14.39 2.24
CA PHE A 90 23.40 -13.59 1.50
C PHE A 90 24.00 -12.24 1.12
N ILE A 91 23.87 -11.88 -0.16
CA ILE A 91 24.24 -10.56 -0.67
C ILE A 91 22.97 -9.87 -1.16
N ILE A 92 22.62 -8.75 -0.56
CA ILE A 92 21.50 -7.91 -1.01
C ILE A 92 22.06 -6.84 -1.94
N ALA A 93 21.54 -6.76 -3.16
CA ALA A 93 22.01 -5.79 -4.16
C ALA A 93 20.86 -5.31 -5.07
N PRO A 94 20.90 -4.08 -5.59
CA PRO A 94 20.02 -3.70 -6.70
C PRO A 94 20.23 -4.64 -7.88
N ALA A 95 19.15 -5.11 -8.51
CA ALA A 95 19.23 -5.96 -9.70
C ALA A 95 20.07 -5.31 -10.81
N ALA A 96 19.97 -3.98 -10.91
CA ALA A 96 20.82 -3.08 -11.69
C ALA A 96 22.30 -3.35 -11.65
N SER A 97 22.76 -3.68 -10.45
CA SER A 97 24.16 -3.70 -10.10
C SER A 97 24.72 -5.10 -10.22
N VAL A 98 23.96 -6.11 -10.64
CA VAL A 98 24.42 -7.50 -10.73
C VAL A 98 24.71 -7.87 -12.18
N ALA A 99 25.94 -8.33 -12.47
CA ALA A 99 26.40 -8.62 -13.83
C ALA A 99 26.00 -10.02 -14.36
N PHE A 100 25.40 -10.85 -13.53
CA PHE A 100 25.10 -12.25 -13.82
C PHE A 100 23.63 -12.57 -13.50
N LEU A 101 23.11 -13.68 -14.03
CA LEU A 101 21.67 -14.01 -14.00
C LEU A 101 21.32 -14.93 -12.83
N GLU A 102 22.25 -15.74 -12.39
CA GLU A 102 22.09 -16.77 -11.38
C GLU A 102 21.75 -16.15 -10.02
N ASP A 103 20.74 -16.67 -9.32
CA ASP A 103 20.37 -16.21 -7.97
C ASP A 103 21.34 -16.69 -6.89
N TYR A 104 22.30 -17.53 -7.26
CA TYR A 104 23.38 -17.93 -6.37
C TYR A 104 24.66 -18.27 -7.13
N VAL A 105 25.78 -18.16 -6.43
CA VAL A 105 27.10 -18.59 -6.89
C VAL A 105 27.70 -19.51 -5.84
N ASP A 106 28.13 -20.70 -6.25
CA ASP A 106 28.80 -21.65 -5.37
C ASP A 106 30.32 -21.42 -5.40
N LYS A 107 30.94 -21.28 -4.21
CA LYS A 107 32.40 -21.24 -4.04
C LYS A 107 32.80 -22.09 -2.84
N GLY A 108 33.58 -23.14 -3.08
CA GLY A 108 33.99 -24.08 -2.03
C GLY A 108 32.78 -24.73 -1.36
N SER A 109 32.70 -24.64 -0.02
CA SER A 109 31.59 -25.13 0.77
C SER A 109 30.46 -24.11 0.99
N THR A 110 30.55 -22.92 0.38
CA THR A 110 29.61 -21.82 0.60
C THR A 110 28.84 -21.45 -0.66
N ARG A 111 27.52 -21.31 -0.51
CA ARG A 111 26.62 -20.76 -1.52
C ARG A 111 26.32 -19.30 -1.20
N TYR A 112 26.67 -18.41 -2.12
CA TYR A 112 26.34 -16.99 -2.06
C TYR A 112 25.00 -16.77 -2.75
N TYR A 113 23.95 -16.50 -1.99
CA TYR A 113 22.63 -16.15 -2.49
C TYR A 113 22.55 -14.66 -2.78
N ILE A 114 22.11 -14.30 -3.98
CA ILE A 114 21.96 -12.91 -4.40
C ILE A 114 20.49 -12.52 -4.27
N LEU A 115 20.20 -11.75 -3.23
CA LEU A 115 18.90 -11.16 -2.98
C LEU A 115 18.79 -9.87 -3.79
N ARG A 116 18.38 -10.01 -5.04
CA ARG A 116 18.21 -8.88 -5.95
C ARG A 116 17.00 -8.06 -5.52
N ILE A 117 17.23 -6.78 -5.26
CA ILE A 117 16.17 -5.78 -5.18
C ILE A 117 15.80 -5.46 -6.64
N PRO A 118 14.67 -5.97 -7.18
CA PRO A 118 14.35 -5.80 -8.58
C PRO A 118 14.28 -4.33 -8.93
N TYR A 119 14.61 -4.00 -10.18
CA TYR A 119 14.30 -2.67 -10.67
C TYR A 119 12.83 -2.36 -10.45
N SER A 120 11.86 -3.28 -10.52
CA SER A 120 10.44 -2.98 -10.23
C SER A 120 10.13 -2.51 -8.82
N ILE A 121 10.98 -2.75 -7.80
CA ILE A 121 10.87 -2.13 -6.45
C ILE A 121 11.56 -0.74 -6.44
N ILE A 122 12.57 -0.56 -7.30
CA ILE A 122 13.34 0.69 -7.52
C ILE A 122 12.70 1.62 -8.61
N ASN A 123 11.82 1.07 -9.45
CA ASN A 123 11.03 1.61 -10.57
C ASN A 123 9.52 1.42 -10.30
N GLU A 124 9.09 0.90 -9.15
CA GLU A 124 7.78 1.28 -8.61
C GLU A 124 7.78 2.79 -8.25
N LEU A 125 8.98 3.33 -8.09
CA LEU A 125 9.37 4.75 -8.17
C LEU A 125 9.43 5.32 -9.62
N HIS A 126 9.18 4.54 -10.68
CA HIS A 126 9.13 4.93 -12.11
C HIS A 126 8.46 3.84 -13.01
N SER A 127 7.12 3.85 -13.05
CA SER A 127 6.22 3.20 -14.04
C SER A 127 6.22 1.66 -14.22
N ARG A 128 5.30 0.99 -13.49
CA ARG A 128 4.50 -0.29 -13.63
C ARG A 128 4.65 -1.19 -14.89
N ASP A 129 4.36 -2.51 -14.83
CA ASP A 129 3.06 -3.17 -14.50
C ASP A 129 3.08 -4.31 -13.46
N PHE A 130 2.01 -4.37 -12.65
CA PHE A 130 1.69 -5.38 -11.62
C PHE A 130 0.32 -6.06 -11.87
N THR A 131 0.11 -7.23 -11.27
CA THR A 131 -1.20 -7.88 -11.09
C THR A 131 -1.65 -7.71 -9.64
N ALA A 132 -2.83 -7.12 -9.44
CA ALA A 132 -3.28 -6.63 -8.14
C ALA A 132 -4.21 -7.62 -7.40
N ILE A 133 -4.17 -7.55 -6.07
CA ILE A 133 -5.14 -8.17 -5.15
C ILE A 133 -6.49 -7.50 -5.38
N MET A 134 -7.55 -8.30 -5.52
CA MET A 134 -8.91 -7.78 -5.65
C MET A 134 -9.61 -7.70 -4.30
N GLN A 135 -10.14 -6.52 -3.95
CA GLN A 135 -11.00 -6.32 -2.79
C GLN A 135 -12.37 -6.95 -3.03
N PRO A 136 -13.03 -7.45 -1.96
CA PRO A 136 -14.32 -8.09 -2.07
C PRO A 136 -15.39 -7.08 -2.49
N ILE A 137 -16.23 -7.50 -3.44
CA ILE A 137 -17.37 -6.69 -3.91
C ILE A 137 -18.69 -7.11 -3.24
N ASP A 138 -18.66 -8.11 -2.35
CA ASP A 138 -19.72 -8.49 -1.41
C ASP A 138 -19.20 -9.18 -0.13
N GLU A 139 -20.09 -9.45 0.83
CA GLU A 139 -19.76 -10.08 2.11
C GLU A 139 -19.28 -11.55 1.98
N ALA A 140 -19.73 -12.28 0.95
CA ALA A 140 -19.37 -13.69 0.78
C ALA A 140 -17.90 -13.85 0.32
N GLU A 141 -17.34 -12.83 -0.34
CA GLU A 141 -15.97 -12.80 -0.84
C GLU A 141 -14.93 -12.44 0.24
N VAL A 142 -15.36 -12.02 1.44
CA VAL A 142 -14.47 -11.60 2.56
C VAL A 142 -13.55 -12.72 3.04
N ASN A 143 -13.99 -13.99 2.98
CA ASN A 143 -13.21 -15.15 3.45
C ASN A 143 -12.38 -15.82 2.34
N SER A 144 -12.31 -15.23 1.14
CA SER A 144 -11.49 -15.79 0.06
C SER A 144 -10.01 -15.71 0.45
N THR A 145 -9.32 -16.86 0.48
CA THR A 145 -7.90 -16.94 0.86
C THR A 145 -7.06 -16.40 -0.30
N VAL A 146 -6.75 -15.10 -0.27
CA VAL A 146 -5.89 -14.46 -1.27
C VAL A 146 -4.47 -14.37 -0.71
N GLU A 147 -3.63 -15.35 -1.06
CA GLU A 147 -2.18 -15.25 -0.88
C GLU A 147 -1.59 -14.46 -2.05
N ALA A 148 -1.25 -13.19 -1.83
CA ALA A 148 -0.34 -12.48 -2.71
C ALA A 148 0.43 -11.40 -1.94
N VAL A 149 1.73 -11.31 -2.24
CA VAL A 149 2.66 -10.30 -1.70
C VAL A 149 2.80 -9.21 -2.76
N GLY A 150 2.46 -7.97 -2.42
CA GLY A 150 2.63 -6.82 -3.31
C GLY A 150 2.33 -5.51 -2.58
N PHE A 151 3.24 -4.55 -2.65
CA PHE A 151 3.07 -3.21 -2.10
C PHE A 151 2.72 -2.27 -3.25
N ASP A 152 1.45 -1.90 -3.40
CA ASP A 152 1.02 -0.89 -4.38
C ASP A 152 0.91 0.48 -3.70
N PHE A 153 1.19 1.54 -4.45
CA PHE A 153 0.99 2.90 -3.95
C PHE A 153 -0.50 3.26 -3.99
N ILE A 154 -1.04 3.78 -2.89
CA ILE A 154 -2.43 4.28 -2.83
C ILE A 154 -2.58 5.42 -3.85
N ARG A 155 -3.33 5.17 -4.92
CA ARG A 155 -3.74 6.17 -5.90
C ARG A 155 -5.21 6.47 -5.73
N GLN A 156 -5.51 7.65 -5.19
CA GLN A 156 -6.88 8.06 -4.93
C GLN A 156 -7.74 7.90 -6.20
N PRO A 157 -8.84 7.10 -6.14
CA PRO A 157 -9.77 6.99 -7.24
C PRO A 157 -10.39 8.35 -7.56
N LEU A 158 -10.82 8.52 -8.81
CA LEU A 158 -11.67 9.66 -9.18
C LEU A 158 -13.08 9.36 -8.68
N VAL A 159 -13.59 10.18 -7.77
CA VAL A 159 -14.94 10.05 -7.20
C VAL A 159 -15.72 11.34 -7.44
N GLU A 160 -16.93 11.22 -7.95
CA GLU A 160 -17.88 12.34 -8.07
C GLU A 160 -19.25 11.88 -7.58
N CYS A 161 -19.82 12.63 -6.64
CA CYS A 161 -21.09 12.31 -6.00
C CYS A 161 -22.06 13.49 -6.04
N GLU A 162 -23.35 13.17 -6.07
CA GLU A 162 -24.45 14.09 -5.81
C GLU A 162 -25.03 13.80 -4.43
N TYR A 163 -25.24 14.85 -3.64
CA TYR A 163 -25.74 14.78 -2.27
C TYR A 163 -27.09 15.46 -2.19
N TYR A 164 -28.11 14.74 -1.73
CA TYR A 164 -29.44 15.30 -1.60
C TYR A 164 -30.31 14.57 -0.58
N PHE A 165 -31.31 15.26 -0.04
CA PHE A 165 -32.30 14.66 0.85
C PHE A 165 -33.50 14.12 0.07
N LYS A 166 -33.94 12.91 0.39
CA LYS A 166 -35.11 12.27 -0.20
C LYS A 166 -36.06 11.81 0.88
N GLU A 167 -37.31 12.22 0.76
CA GLU A 167 -38.36 11.74 1.65
C GLU A 167 -38.96 10.44 1.10
N ASP A 168 -39.00 9.40 1.93
CA ASP A 168 -39.80 8.22 1.64
C ASP A 168 -41.27 8.54 1.96
N LYS A 169 -42.06 8.68 0.90
CA LYS A 169 -43.49 9.02 0.97
C LYS A 169 -44.32 8.00 1.77
N LYS A 170 -43.85 6.76 1.94
CA LYS A 170 -44.57 5.71 2.68
C LYS A 170 -44.28 5.75 4.17
N SER A 171 -43.02 5.90 4.55
CA SER A 171 -42.57 5.91 5.96
C SER A 171 -42.54 7.31 6.57
N LYS A 172 -42.61 8.38 5.76
CA LYS A 172 -42.31 9.76 6.14
C LYS A 172 -40.91 9.92 6.75
N SER A 173 -39.97 9.03 6.41
CA SER A 173 -38.58 9.17 6.80
C SER A 173 -37.84 10.04 5.78
N LEU A 174 -36.94 10.88 6.28
CA LEU A 174 -36.01 11.63 5.45
C LEU A 174 -34.69 10.87 5.42
N ASP A 175 -34.22 10.57 4.21
CA ASP A 175 -32.93 9.94 4.00
C ASP A 175 -31.99 10.95 3.32
N ALA A 176 -30.75 10.95 3.77
CA ALA A 176 -29.65 11.56 3.05
C ALA A 176 -29.17 10.57 1.99
N VAL A 177 -29.23 10.99 0.73
CA VAL A 177 -28.86 10.17 -0.41
C VAL A 177 -27.51 10.63 -0.93
N ILE A 178 -26.58 9.67 -1.05
CA ILE A 178 -25.27 9.83 -1.66
C ILE A 178 -25.32 9.06 -2.98
N LYS A 179 -25.41 9.80 -4.09
CA LYS A 179 -25.46 9.21 -5.43
C LYS A 179 -24.10 9.27 -6.08
N ILE A 180 -23.49 8.11 -6.31
CA ILE A 180 -22.17 8.00 -6.93
C ILE A 180 -22.34 8.12 -8.45
N LYS A 181 -21.84 9.22 -9.03
CA LYS A 181 -21.92 9.48 -10.48
C LYS A 181 -20.71 8.92 -11.20
N THR A 182 -19.54 9.13 -10.62
CA THR A 182 -18.26 8.68 -11.18
C THR A 182 -17.48 7.97 -10.09
N PHE A 183 -17.00 6.77 -10.40
CA PHE A 183 -15.95 6.12 -9.62
C PHE A 183 -14.99 5.42 -10.58
N LYS A 184 -13.73 5.86 -10.62
CA LYS A 184 -12.70 5.28 -11.48
C LYS A 184 -11.40 5.08 -10.72
N SER A 185 -10.99 3.83 -10.58
CA SER A 185 -9.66 3.49 -10.09
C SER A 185 -8.58 4.11 -10.97
N LYS A 186 -7.51 4.58 -10.34
CA LYS A 186 -6.27 5.00 -11.00
C LYS A 186 -5.13 3.99 -10.79
N ALA A 187 -5.46 2.78 -10.34
CA ALA A 187 -4.52 1.67 -10.30
C ALA A 187 -3.99 1.42 -11.72
N MET A 188 -2.72 1.04 -11.82
CA MET A 188 -2.12 0.57 -13.08
C MET A 188 -1.98 -0.96 -13.07
N ALA A 189 -2.81 -1.65 -12.28
CA ALA A 189 -2.99 -3.08 -12.44
C ALA A 189 -3.40 -3.38 -13.89
N LYS A 190 -2.87 -4.47 -14.47
CA LYS A 190 -3.16 -4.84 -15.86
C LYS A 190 -4.67 -4.92 -16.11
N GLY A 191 -5.18 -4.05 -16.99
CA GLY A 191 -6.62 -3.96 -17.32
C GLY A 191 -7.43 -2.95 -16.50
N ALA A 192 -6.87 -2.31 -15.47
CA ALA A 192 -7.58 -1.31 -14.66
C ALA A 192 -8.05 -0.09 -15.47
N SER A 193 -7.27 0.34 -16.46
CA SER A 193 -7.65 1.43 -17.38
C SER A 193 -8.71 1.04 -18.41
N GLN A 194 -9.01 -0.26 -18.55
CA GLN A 194 -10.04 -0.79 -19.44
C GLN A 194 -11.38 -0.99 -18.72
N LYS A 195 -11.41 -0.84 -17.39
CA LYS A 195 -12.61 -0.95 -16.58
C LYS A 195 -13.48 0.28 -16.78
N GLU A 196 -14.77 0.05 -16.97
CA GLU A 196 -15.75 1.11 -17.17
C GLU A 196 -16.04 1.83 -15.85
N ASN A 197 -16.82 2.92 -15.91
CA ASN A 197 -17.22 3.67 -14.71
C ASN A 197 -17.87 2.76 -13.65
N LEU A 198 -17.65 3.04 -12.36
CA LEU A 198 -18.23 2.34 -11.20
C LEU A 198 -17.83 0.86 -11.04
N GLU A 199 -17.33 0.20 -12.10
CA GLU A 199 -16.93 -1.21 -12.11
C GLU A 199 -15.78 -1.51 -11.14
N THR A 200 -15.00 -0.47 -10.82
CA THR A 200 -13.87 -0.58 -9.89
C THR A 200 -14.20 -0.21 -8.46
N LEU A 201 -15.44 0.21 -8.15
CA LEU A 201 -15.85 0.43 -6.77
C LEU A 201 -15.96 -0.92 -6.06
N SER A 202 -15.41 -1.00 -4.84
CA SER A 202 -15.53 -2.18 -3.99
C SER A 202 -16.46 -1.89 -2.83
N ILE A 203 -16.13 -0.88 -2.03
CA ILE A 203 -16.74 -0.64 -0.73
C ILE A 203 -16.87 0.87 -0.49
N VAL A 204 -17.93 1.28 0.20
CA VAL A 204 -18.04 2.60 0.83
C VAL A 204 -18.22 2.43 2.34
N LEU A 205 -17.32 3.03 3.11
CA LEU A 205 -17.39 3.12 4.57
C LEU A 205 -17.94 4.49 4.96
N ILE A 206 -18.79 4.51 5.98
CA ILE A 206 -19.41 5.75 6.47
C ILE A 206 -19.27 5.84 7.99
N ASP A 207 -18.85 7.02 8.44
CA ASP A 207 -18.95 7.53 9.82
C ASP A 207 -20.00 8.64 9.81
N TYR A 208 -21.11 8.43 10.51
CA TYR A 208 -22.28 9.27 10.48
C TYR A 208 -22.12 10.59 11.25
N ASP A 209 -21.22 10.65 12.24
CA ASP A 209 -21.02 11.83 13.10
C ASP A 209 -19.52 12.07 13.34
N TYR A 210 -18.80 12.29 12.24
CA TYR A 210 -17.37 12.52 12.29
C TYR A 210 -17.09 13.88 12.96
N PRO A 211 -16.29 13.95 14.04
CA PRO A 211 -16.10 15.17 14.84
C PRO A 211 -15.12 16.16 14.19
N PHE A 212 -15.41 16.56 12.96
CA PHE A 212 -14.64 17.51 12.18
C PHE A 212 -14.80 18.93 12.72
N ASP A 213 -13.67 19.62 12.92
CA ASP A 213 -13.63 21.05 13.23
C ASP A 213 -12.95 21.81 12.08
N PRO A 214 -13.72 22.54 11.25
CA PRO A 214 -13.17 23.35 10.16
C PRO A 214 -12.12 24.38 10.63
N LYS A 215 -12.19 24.81 11.89
CA LYS A 215 -11.25 25.80 12.46
C LYS A 215 -9.89 25.19 12.77
N ARG A 216 -9.76 23.87 12.81
CA ARG A 216 -8.47 23.20 13.00
C ARG A 216 -7.52 23.42 11.84
N GLY A 217 -8.00 23.72 10.63
CA GLY A 217 -7.15 24.06 9.49
C GLY A 217 -6.05 23.02 9.20
N GLY A 218 -6.32 21.73 9.42
CA GLY A 218 -5.32 20.66 9.25
C GLY A 218 -4.35 20.48 10.40
N LYS A 219 -4.63 21.02 11.61
CA LYS A 219 -3.85 20.70 12.81
C LYS A 219 -4.03 19.22 13.18
N GLU A 220 -2.93 18.50 13.08
CA GLU A 220 -2.79 17.07 13.39
C GLU A 220 -2.79 16.78 14.91
N PRO A 221 -3.23 15.58 15.33
CA PRO A 221 -3.86 14.55 14.48
C PRO A 221 -5.35 14.84 14.22
N PRO A 222 -5.89 14.43 13.05
CA PRO A 222 -7.34 14.39 12.85
C PRO A 222 -7.99 13.46 13.88
N PRO A 223 -9.28 13.66 14.19
CA PRO A 223 -10.03 12.67 14.95
C PRO A 223 -9.97 11.28 14.29
N PRO A 224 -10.04 10.20 15.08
CA PRO A 224 -10.15 8.86 14.52
C PRO A 224 -11.45 8.73 13.71
N PHE A 225 -11.40 7.96 12.62
CA PHE A 225 -12.58 7.53 11.89
C PHE A 225 -13.28 6.39 12.66
N GLU A 226 -14.57 6.54 12.94
CA GLU A 226 -15.38 5.52 13.61
C GLU A 226 -16.43 4.98 12.62
N MET A 227 -16.16 3.80 12.06
CA MET A 227 -17.05 3.19 11.06
C MET A 227 -18.40 2.81 11.68
N ASP A 228 -19.47 3.45 11.24
CA ASP A 228 -20.85 3.09 11.59
C ASP A 228 -21.42 2.03 10.66
N THR A 229 -21.13 2.13 9.36
CA THR A 229 -21.66 1.21 8.36
C THR A 229 -20.72 1.00 7.18
N VAL A 230 -20.95 -0.11 6.48
CA VAL A 230 -20.29 -0.51 5.25
C VAL A 230 -21.34 -0.77 4.17
N PHE A 231 -21.06 -0.35 2.94
CA PHE A 231 -21.86 -0.69 1.76
C PHE A 231 -20.97 -1.30 0.69
N TYR A 232 -21.31 -2.50 0.23
CA TYR A 232 -20.59 -3.16 -0.85
C TYR A 232 -21.10 -2.72 -2.21
N ALA A 233 -20.23 -2.71 -3.23
CA ALA A 233 -20.57 -2.25 -4.57
C ALA A 233 -21.79 -2.97 -5.17
N LYS A 234 -21.97 -4.28 -4.93
CA LYS A 234 -23.17 -5.02 -5.41
C LYS A 234 -24.46 -4.47 -4.81
N GLU A 235 -24.47 -4.10 -3.54
CA GLU A 235 -25.63 -3.51 -2.85
C GLU A 235 -25.94 -2.12 -3.40
N ILE A 236 -24.90 -1.30 -3.55
CA ILE A 236 -25.01 0.06 -4.08
C ILE A 236 -25.50 0.02 -5.53
N GLN A 237 -25.00 -0.91 -6.34
CA GLN A 237 -25.45 -1.13 -7.72
C GLN A 237 -26.92 -1.53 -7.79
N ALA A 238 -27.39 -2.42 -6.91
CA ALA A 238 -28.80 -2.82 -6.84
C ALA A 238 -29.74 -1.64 -6.52
N LEU A 239 -29.22 -0.61 -5.85
CA LEU A 239 -29.91 0.65 -5.55
C LEU A 239 -29.57 1.78 -6.52
N ASN A 240 -29.19 1.45 -7.77
CA ASN A 240 -28.89 2.43 -8.82
C ASN A 240 -27.77 3.42 -8.42
N TRP A 241 -26.77 2.90 -7.72
CA TRP A 241 -25.61 3.65 -7.22
C TRP A 241 -25.96 4.75 -6.22
N GLU A 242 -27.02 4.55 -5.45
CA GLU A 242 -27.46 5.42 -4.37
C GLU A 242 -27.27 4.72 -3.01
N ILE A 243 -26.58 5.39 -2.11
CA ILE A 243 -26.53 5.01 -0.69
C ILE A 243 -27.56 5.86 0.04
N HIS A 244 -28.42 5.21 0.83
CA HIS A 244 -29.48 5.85 1.60
C HIS A 244 -29.13 5.75 3.07
N VAL A 245 -28.91 6.89 3.71
CA VAL A 245 -28.63 6.97 5.15
C VAL A 245 -29.79 7.69 5.84
N PRO A 246 -30.43 7.09 6.85
CA PRO A 246 -31.49 7.77 7.60
C PRO A 246 -30.97 9.08 8.20
N PHE A 247 -31.62 10.20 7.88
CA PHE A 247 -31.19 11.55 8.31
C PHE A 247 -30.97 11.65 9.82
N ARG A 248 -31.79 10.95 10.61
CA ARG A 248 -31.72 10.92 12.08
C ARG A 248 -30.40 10.38 12.65
N LEU A 249 -29.62 9.63 11.86
CA LEU A 249 -28.34 9.08 12.26
C LEU A 249 -27.20 10.07 12.02
N LEU A 250 -27.40 11.06 11.15
CA LEU A 250 -26.34 11.95 10.73
C LEU A 250 -26.08 13.06 11.75
N GLY A 251 -24.81 13.19 12.11
CA GLY A 251 -24.27 14.32 12.84
C GLY A 251 -24.05 15.54 11.96
N GLN A 252 -23.26 16.50 12.46
CA GLN A 252 -22.99 17.74 11.72
C GLN A 252 -22.17 17.48 10.44
N TYR A 253 -21.23 16.55 10.53
CA TYR A 253 -20.33 16.15 9.46
C TYR A 253 -20.32 14.63 9.34
N VAL A 254 -20.34 14.16 8.09
CA VAL A 254 -20.27 12.76 7.73
C VAL A 254 -18.95 12.53 7.04
N MET A 255 -18.22 11.47 7.38
CA MET A 255 -17.00 11.08 6.67
C MET A 255 -17.27 9.84 5.83
N LEU A 256 -16.91 9.93 4.55
CA LEU A 256 -17.15 8.91 3.54
C LEU A 256 -15.80 8.44 3.00
N THR A 257 -15.56 7.14 3.03
CA THR A 257 -14.35 6.52 2.45
C THR A 257 -14.76 5.52 1.39
N TYR A 258 -14.36 5.79 0.15
CA TYR A 258 -14.63 4.96 -1.01
C TYR A 258 -13.38 4.16 -1.35
N ILE A 259 -13.55 2.85 -1.51
CA ILE A 259 -12.45 1.90 -1.70
C ILE A 259 -12.63 1.20 -3.03
N ASP A 260 -11.58 1.19 -3.85
CA ASP A 260 -11.59 0.46 -5.12
C ASP A 260 -11.25 -1.02 -4.94
N ILE A 261 -11.48 -1.81 -5.99
CA ILE A 261 -11.15 -3.24 -6.01
C ILE A 261 -9.66 -3.53 -5.84
N TYR A 262 -8.77 -2.55 -5.76
CA TYR A 262 -7.33 -2.74 -5.57
C TYR A 262 -6.86 -2.23 -4.20
N GLY A 263 -7.77 -1.75 -3.35
CA GLY A 263 -7.46 -1.22 -2.02
C GLY A 263 -7.06 0.25 -2.00
N ASN A 264 -7.25 1.00 -3.10
CA ASN A 264 -7.05 2.45 -3.08
C ASN A 264 -8.26 3.16 -2.49
N GLU A 265 -8.00 4.17 -1.68
CA GLU A 265 -9.03 4.89 -0.92
C GLU A 265 -9.14 6.34 -1.36
N TYR A 266 -10.37 6.86 -1.39
CA TYR A 266 -10.67 8.29 -1.42
C TYR A 266 -11.57 8.62 -0.26
N THR A 267 -11.24 9.68 0.47
CA THR A 267 -12.01 10.10 1.64
C THR A 267 -12.45 11.54 1.48
N GLU A 268 -13.71 11.81 1.81
CA GLU A 268 -14.26 13.15 1.88
C GLU A 268 -15.13 13.33 3.13
N ILE A 269 -15.25 14.58 3.55
CA ILE A 269 -16.12 14.97 4.66
C ILE A 269 -17.22 15.86 4.07
N LYS A 270 -18.46 15.60 4.47
CA LYS A 270 -19.63 16.35 4.05
C LYS A 270 -20.39 16.91 5.22
N GLY A 271 -20.59 18.22 5.21
CA GLY A 271 -21.54 18.86 6.11
C GLY A 271 -22.97 18.61 5.63
N LEU A 272 -23.92 18.56 6.57
CA LEU A 272 -25.35 18.43 6.23
C LEU A 272 -25.86 19.52 5.29
N ASN A 273 -25.24 20.71 5.32
CA ASN A 273 -25.57 21.83 4.43
C ASN A 273 -25.15 21.61 2.97
N GLU A 274 -24.33 20.60 2.67
CA GLU A 274 -23.94 20.24 1.30
C GLU A 274 -24.97 19.31 0.62
N PHE A 275 -25.91 18.75 1.38
CA PHE A 275 -27.01 17.96 0.86
C PHE A 275 -28.12 18.89 0.35
N LYS A 276 -28.43 18.79 -0.94
CA LYS A 276 -29.48 19.60 -1.57
C LYS A 276 -30.86 19.06 -1.22
N GLU A 277 -31.84 19.94 -1.08
CA GLU A 277 -33.25 19.52 -1.06
C GLU A 277 -33.66 19.07 -2.47
N VAL A 278 -34.32 17.92 -2.60
CA VAL A 278 -34.88 17.50 -3.89
C VAL A 278 -36.14 18.32 -4.16
N CYS A 279 -36.00 19.39 -4.94
CA CYS A 279 -37.12 20.09 -5.54
C CYS A 279 -37.87 19.11 -6.44
N HIS A 280 -39.07 18.70 -6.03
CA HIS A 280 -39.97 17.93 -6.87
C HIS A 280 -40.47 18.84 -8.00
N ALA A 281 -40.06 18.57 -9.23
CA ALA A 281 -40.73 19.08 -10.43
C ALA A 281 -41.96 18.22 -10.75
#